data_AF-A0A2D5RXU5-F1
#
_entry.id   AF-A0A2D5RXU5-F1
#
_cell.length_a   1.000
_cell.length_b   1.000
_cell.length_c   1.000
_cell.angle_alpha   90.00
_cell.angle_beta   90.00
_cell.angle_gamma   90.00
#
_symmetry.space_group_name_H-M   'P 1'
#
loop_
_entity.id
_entity.type
_entity.pdbx_description
1 polymer ?
#
loop_
_entity_poly.entity_id
_entity_poly.type
_entity_poly.pdbx_seq_one_letter_code
_entity_poly.pdbx_strand_id
1 'polypeptide(L)'
;MFLAGYVFKPDHDEIHFMKNKNIDGRKKYQSNFTTDKSQAHQFKSVDQFKGQLEKFLTKANADEDHYNFTLAYLELDSGNVTKILTC
;
A
#
# COMPACT_ATOMS: atom_id res chain seq x y z
N MET A 1 11.76 -6.80 -7.97
CA MET A 1 11.50 -6.24 -6.61
C MET A 1 10.16 -5.50 -6.60
N PHE A 2 9.59 -5.18 -5.43
CA PHE A 2 8.25 -4.58 -5.34
C PHE A 2 8.21 -3.34 -4.43
N LEU A 3 7.42 -2.33 -4.81
CA LEU A 3 6.95 -1.27 -3.91
C LEU A 3 5.49 -1.51 -3.59
N ALA A 4 5.16 -1.71 -2.32
CA ALA A 4 3.80 -1.99 -1.87
C ALA A 4 3.16 -0.73 -1.30
N GLY A 5 1.84 -0.59 -1.45
CA GLY A 5 1.09 0.56 -0.98
C GLY A 5 -0.41 0.40 -1.20
N TYR A 6 -1.12 1.52 -1.19
CA TYR A 6 -2.54 1.53 -1.49
C TYR A 6 -2.91 2.72 -2.37
N VAL A 7 -4.08 2.65 -3.00
CA VAL A 7 -4.76 3.78 -3.65
C VAL A 7 -6.06 4.05 -2.89
N PHE A 8 -6.48 5.32 -2.78
CA PHE A 8 -7.70 5.70 -2.06
C PHE A 8 -8.99 5.15 -2.69
N LYS A 9 -8.98 5.02 -4.02
CA LYS A 9 -10.07 4.50 -4.83
C LYS A 9 -9.48 3.74 -6.03
N PRO A 10 -10.22 2.80 -6.64
CA PRO A 10 -9.72 2.01 -7.76
C PRO A 10 -9.27 2.83 -8.98
N ASP A 11 -9.93 3.96 -9.21
CA ASP A 11 -9.71 4.93 -10.29
C ASP A 11 -8.57 5.92 -10.00
N HIS A 12 -8.02 5.94 -8.79
CA HIS A 12 -6.85 6.76 -8.47
C HIS A 12 -5.56 6.09 -8.94
N ASP A 13 -4.64 6.89 -9.48
CA ASP A 13 -3.34 6.41 -9.96
C ASP A 13 -2.19 6.66 -8.97
N GLU A 14 -2.38 7.56 -8.00
CA GLU A 14 -1.37 7.81 -6.97
C GLU A 14 -1.34 6.67 -5.95
N ILE A 15 -0.18 6.00 -5.85
CA ILE A 15 0.07 4.94 -4.87
C ILE A 15 0.76 5.53 -3.64
N HIS A 16 0.19 5.26 -2.48
CA HIS A 16 0.74 5.57 -1.17
C HIS A 16 1.61 4.38 -0.72
N PHE A 17 2.89 4.41 -1.12
CA PHE A 17 3.85 3.35 -0.84
C PHE A 17 4.23 3.28 0.63
N MET A 18 4.46 2.06 1.13
CA MET A 18 5.00 1.79 2.46
C MET A 18 6.44 2.27 2.55
N LYS A 19 6.77 3.09 3.56
CA LYS A 19 8.14 3.53 3.87
C LYS A 19 8.96 2.50 4.63
N ASN A 20 8.28 1.60 5.33
CA ASN A 20 8.91 0.62 6.21
C ASN A 20 8.41 -0.78 5.89
N LYS A 21 9.19 -1.78 6.31
CA LYS A 21 8.80 -3.19 6.22
C LYS A 21 7.49 -3.50 6.93
N ASN A 22 7.21 -2.80 8.05
CA ASN A 22 6.02 -3.03 8.87
C ASN A 22 5.24 -1.72 9.07
N ILE A 23 3.91 -1.79 9.09
CA ILE A 23 3.03 -0.66 9.41
C ILE A 23 2.87 -0.55 10.94
N ASP A 24 3.17 0.62 11.51
CA ASP A 24 2.88 0.91 12.92
C ASP A 24 1.59 1.73 13.02
N GLY A 25 0.50 1.09 13.43
CA GLY A 25 -0.82 1.73 13.56
C GLY A 25 -0.91 2.86 14.60
N ARG A 26 0.11 3.05 15.43
CA ARG A 26 0.18 4.19 16.38
C ARG A 26 0.80 5.44 15.75
N LYS A 27 1.43 5.30 14.58
CA LYS A 27 2.11 6.40 13.90
C LYS A 27 1.20 7.07 12.87
N LYS A 28 1.49 8.35 12.61
CA LYS A 28 0.82 9.12 11.56
C LYS A 28 1.14 8.55 10.18
N TYR A 29 0.26 8.85 9.21
CA TYR A 29 0.41 8.49 7.80
C TYR A 29 1.85 8.68 7.28
N GLN A 30 2.43 9.87 7.46
CA GLN A 30 3.75 10.26 6.91
C GLN A 30 4.92 9.40 7.41
N SER A 31 4.74 8.70 8.53
CA SER A 31 5.72 7.78 9.10
C SER A 31 5.64 6.39 8.48
N ASN A 32 4.47 5.98 7.99
CA ASN A 32 4.21 4.66 7.42
C ASN A 32 4.20 4.67 5.89
N PHE A 33 3.75 5.77 5.27
CA PHE A 33 3.47 5.85 3.85
C PHE A 33 4.06 7.12 3.20
N THR A 34 4.28 7.05 1.89
CA THR A 34 4.84 8.12 1.04
C THR A 34 4.34 7.94 -0.39
N THR A 35 4.23 9.03 -1.14
CA THR A 35 4.01 8.99 -2.59
C THR A 35 5.34 9.02 -3.37
N ASP A 36 6.44 9.36 -2.70
CA ASP A 36 7.80 9.34 -3.25
C ASP A 36 8.37 7.91 -3.26
N LYS A 37 8.52 7.34 -4.46
CA LYS A 37 9.08 6.00 -4.70
C LYS A 37 10.48 5.82 -4.12
N SER A 38 11.30 6.87 -4.06
CA SER A 38 12.68 6.79 -3.55
C SER A 38 12.75 6.58 -2.04
N GLN A 39 11.68 6.92 -1.31
CA GLN A 39 11.56 6.74 0.13
C GLN A 39 10.81 5.46 0.51
N ALA A 40 10.35 4.69 -0.48
CA ALA A 40 9.58 3.48 -0.25
C ALA A 40 10.47 2.29 0.10
N HIS A 41 9.94 1.39 0.93
CA HIS A 41 10.59 0.13 1.24
C HIS A 41 10.47 -0.84 0.05
N GLN A 42 11.59 -1.41 -0.36
CA GLN A 42 11.64 -2.41 -1.42
C GLN A 42 11.44 -3.81 -0.85
N PHE A 43 10.34 -4.45 -1.23
CA PHE A 43 10.04 -5.83 -0.86
C PHE A 43 10.60 -6.81 -1.89
N LYS A 44 10.99 -8.00 -1.42
CA LYS A 44 11.52 -9.06 -2.30
C LYS A 44 10.43 -9.88 -2.96
N SER A 45 9.25 -9.99 -2.33
CA SER A 45 8.09 -10.71 -2.85
C SER A 45 6.79 -10.09 -2.35
N VAL A 46 5.70 -10.38 -3.05
CA VAL A 46 4.34 -9.95 -2.67
C VAL A 46 3.96 -10.47 -1.28
N ASP A 47 4.34 -11.70 -0.95
CA ASP A 47 4.03 -12.34 0.34
C ASP A 47 4.58 -11.59 1.56
N GLN A 48 5.64 -10.78 1.40
CA GLN A 48 6.24 -10.04 2.52
C GLN A 48 5.36 -8.89 3.03
N PHE A 49 4.48 -8.35 2.18
CA PHE A 49 3.65 -7.20 2.54
C PHE A 49 2.16 -7.49 2.47
N LYS A 50 1.72 -8.42 1.60
CA LYS A 50 0.30 -8.63 1.29
C LYS A 50 -0.56 -8.78 2.55
N GLY A 51 -0.24 -9.74 3.41
CA GLY A 51 -1.07 -10.01 4.59
C GLY A 51 -1.17 -8.86 5.60
N GLN A 52 -0.07 -8.12 5.84
CA GLN A 52 -0.11 -6.98 6.77
C GLN A 52 -0.83 -5.76 6.17
N LEU A 53 -0.66 -5.54 4.87
CA LEU A 53 -1.23 -4.41 4.17
C LEU A 53 -2.72 -4.63 3.95
N GLU A 54 -3.14 -5.81 3.51
CA GLU A 54 -4.55 -6.21 3.45
C GLU A 54 -5.22 -6.01 4.81
N LYS A 55 -4.65 -6.56 5.89
CA LYS A 55 -5.20 -6.40 7.24
C LYS A 55 -5.34 -4.93 7.67
N PHE A 56 -4.37 -4.09 7.31
CA PHE A 56 -4.42 -2.66 7.60
C PHE A 56 -5.55 -1.97 6.82
N LEU A 57 -5.67 -2.25 5.53
CA LEU A 57 -6.66 -1.63 4.64
C LEU A 57 -8.08 -2.12 4.93
N THR A 58 -8.28 -3.41 5.22
CA THR A 58 -9.58 -3.93 5.66
C THR A 58 -10.09 -3.20 6.89
N LYS A 59 -9.20 -2.93 7.86
CA LYS A 59 -9.57 -2.15 9.05
C LYS A 59 -9.90 -0.70 8.68
N ALA A 60 -9.08 -0.07 7.84
CA ALA A 60 -9.32 1.32 7.41
C ALA A 60 -10.64 1.48 6.64
N ASN A 61 -10.98 0.53 5.75
CA ASN A 61 -12.24 0.49 5.00
C ASN A 61 -13.45 0.27 5.92
N ALA A 62 -13.30 -0.48 7.02
CA ALA A 62 -14.37 -0.67 8.00
C ALA A 62 -14.62 0.60 8.85
N ASP A 63 -13.59 1.40 9.07
CA ASP A 63 -13.67 2.63 9.88
C ASP A 63 -14.10 3.86 9.04
N GLU A 64 -13.92 3.84 7.70
CA GLU A 64 -14.22 4.97 6.81
C GLU A 64 -15.21 4.63 5.68
N ASP A 65 -16.44 5.12 5.77
CA ASP A 65 -17.55 4.88 4.82
C ASP A 65 -17.35 5.48 3.40
N HIS A 66 -16.26 6.23 3.16
CA HIS A 66 -16.07 7.01 1.93
C HIS A 66 -14.84 6.66 1.10
N TYR A 67 -13.91 5.87 1.65
CA TYR A 67 -12.69 5.49 0.95
C TYR A 67 -12.66 3.97 0.76
N ASN A 68 -12.57 3.54 -0.50
CA ASN A 68 -12.37 2.14 -0.86
C ASN A 68 -10.88 1.93 -1.06
N PHE A 69 -10.14 1.96 0.05
CA PHE A 69 -8.69 1.77 0.04
C PHE A 69 -8.38 0.41 -0.61
N THR A 70 -7.64 0.47 -1.71
CA THR A 70 -7.35 -0.68 -2.56
C THR A 70 -5.85 -0.95 -2.47
N LEU A 71 -5.47 -2.19 -2.14
CA LEU A 71 -4.07 -2.57 -2.12
C LEU A 71 -3.47 -2.44 -3.51
N ALA A 72 -2.31 -1.80 -3.62
CA ALA A 72 -1.58 -1.67 -4.86
C ALA A 72 -0.10 -2.00 -4.67
N TYR A 73 0.53 -2.52 -5.71
CA TYR A 73 1.99 -2.66 -5.75
C TYR A 73 2.55 -2.42 -7.14
N LEU A 74 3.76 -1.88 -7.17
CA LEU A 74 4.56 -1.67 -8.38
C LEU A 74 5.66 -2.74 -8.44
N GLU A 75 5.69 -3.49 -9.53
CA GLU A 75 6.83 -4.32 -9.91
C GLU A 75 7.94 -3.43 -10.47
N LEU A 76 9.10 -3.41 -9.82
CA LEU A 76 10.22 -2.57 -10.23
C LEU A 76 10.90 -3.04 -11.51
N ASP A 77 10.81 -4.34 -11.82
CA ASP A 77 11.51 -4.93 -12.98
C ASP A 77 10.72 -4.70 -14.28
N SER A 78 9.39 -4.72 -14.20
CA SER A 78 8.48 -4.56 -15.34
C SER A 78 7.84 -3.17 -15.41
N GLY A 79 7.84 -2.41 -14.31
CA GLY A 79 7.08 -1.17 -14.18
C GLY A 79 5.57 -1.37 -14.03
N ASN A 80 5.10 -2.62 -13.95
CA ASN A 80 3.68 -2.94 -13.88
C ASN A 80 3.11 -2.61 -12.51
N VAL A 81 1.93 -1.97 -12.51
CA VAL A 81 1.14 -1.70 -11.31
C VAL A 81 0.00 -2.70 -11.23
N THR A 82 -0.10 -3.40 -10.11
CA THR A 82 -1.21 -4.28 -9.80
C THR A 82 -2.04 -3.68 -8.67
N LYS A 83 -3.37 -3.62 -8.87
CA LYS A 83 -4.35 -3.17 -7.87
C LYS A 83 -5.23 -4.36 -7.47
N ILE A 84 -5.35 -4.65 -6.18
CA ILE A 84 -6.18 -5.71 -5.60
C ILE A 84 -7.38 -5.06 -4.89
N LEU A 85 -8.54 -5.13 -5.55
CA LEU A 85 -9.80 -4.47 -5.16
C LEU A 85 -10.45 -5.01 -3.88
N THR A 86 -10.11 -6.23 -3.46
CA THR A 86 -10.68 -6.89 -2.29
C THR A 86 -9.80 -6.64 -1.06
N CYS A 87 -10.07 -5.57 -0.31
CA CYS A 87 -9.47 -5.33 1.01
C CYS A 87 -10.55 -4.92 2.01
#